data_AF-A0A7Z8QUR2-F1
#
_entry.id   AF-A0A7Z8QUR2-F1
#
_cell.length_a   1.000
_cell.length_b   1.000
_cell.length_c   1.000
_cell.angle_alpha   90.00
_cell.angle_beta   90.00
_cell.angle_gamma   90.00
#
_symmetry.space_group_name_H-M   'P 1'
#
loop_
_entity.id
_entity.type
_entity.pdbx_description
1 polymer ?
#
loop_
_entity_poly.entity_id
_entity_poly.type
_entity_poly.pdbx_seq_one_letter_code
_entity_poly.pdbx_strand_id
1 'polypeptide(L)'
;MENIGGGSVIPNRIKLSKKATDKLRFLKAKTGLTSNILSRIAIMLAIREGGDLSNAGVGNMEGGQELNDTTFFGEHIYLYDILINQYIHDKQLDLSIGETIVAMVEVGVFKMGHIRQLEELSDL
;
A
#
# COMPACT_ATOMS: atom_id res chain seq x y z
N MET A 1 -21.00 -26.78 11.14
CA MET A 1 -20.24 -25.61 11.60
C MET A 1 -18.85 -25.75 11.01
N GLU A 2 -18.65 -25.24 9.80
CA GLU A 2 -17.34 -25.26 9.16
C GLU A 2 -16.39 -24.30 9.89
N ASN A 3 -15.18 -24.80 10.05
CA ASN A 3 -14.09 -24.18 10.78
C ASN A 3 -13.63 -22.92 10.03
N ILE A 4 -14.09 -21.74 10.46
CA ILE A 4 -13.56 -20.42 10.06
C ILE A 4 -12.19 -20.22 10.72
N GLY A 5 -11.22 -21.05 10.33
CA GLY A 5 -9.86 -21.05 10.87
C GLY A 5 -8.88 -20.51 9.84
N GLY A 6 -8.42 -19.27 10.05
CA GLY A 6 -7.16 -18.78 9.47
C GLY A 6 -7.29 -17.78 8.32
N GLY A 7 -8.13 -16.74 8.45
CA GLY A 7 -7.97 -15.56 7.59
C GLY A 7 -6.60 -14.94 7.87
N SER A 8 -5.73 -14.85 6.85
CA SER A 8 -4.47 -14.14 6.99
C SER A 8 -4.80 -12.69 7.31
N VAL A 9 -4.43 -12.25 8.51
CA VAL A 9 -4.71 -10.89 8.99
C VAL A 9 -3.59 -10.00 8.50
N ILE A 10 -3.92 -8.78 8.06
CA ILE A 10 -2.95 -7.70 7.84
C ILE A 10 -1.88 -7.71 8.95
N PRO A 11 -0.58 -7.67 8.61
CA PRO A 11 0.47 -7.72 9.62
C PRO A 11 0.43 -6.47 10.50
N ASN A 12 0.63 -6.66 11.81
CA ASN A 12 0.64 -5.58 12.81
C ASN A 12 1.65 -4.46 12.50
N ARG A 13 2.69 -4.76 11.72
CA ARG A 13 3.70 -3.82 11.26
C ARG A 13 4.02 -4.03 9.80
N ILE A 14 4.16 -2.92 9.08
CA ILE A 14 4.49 -2.90 7.65
C ILE A 14 5.72 -2.02 7.49
N LYS A 15 6.78 -2.61 6.94
CA LYS A 15 8.01 -1.91 6.60
C LYS A 15 8.02 -1.61 5.10
N LEU A 16 8.03 -0.33 4.76
CA LEU A 16 8.12 0.13 3.39
C LEU A 16 9.59 0.22 2.95
N SER A 17 9.85 0.16 1.65
CA SER A 17 11.19 0.43 1.13
C SER A 17 11.59 1.90 1.34
N LYS A 18 12.89 2.17 1.35
CA LYS A 18 13.42 3.55 1.39
C LYS A 18 12.89 4.38 0.23
N LYS A 19 12.81 3.80 -0.97
CA LYS A 19 12.30 4.46 -2.18
C LYS A 19 10.85 4.89 -2.02
N ALA A 20 9.98 4.00 -1.52
CA ALA A 20 8.60 4.34 -1.23
C ALA A 20 8.51 5.43 -0.15
N THR A 21 9.31 5.28 0.92
CA THR A 21 9.38 6.24 2.02
C THR A 21 9.77 7.64 1.55
N ASP A 22 10.79 7.76 0.71
CA ASP A 22 11.25 9.05 0.17
C ASP A 22 10.19 9.69 -0.73
N LYS A 23 9.51 8.89 -1.58
CA LYS A 23 8.40 9.37 -2.40
C LYS A 23 7.22 9.86 -1.56
N LEU A 24 6.85 9.12 -0.51
CA LEU A 24 5.79 9.54 0.42
C LEU A 24 6.16 10.85 1.13
N ARG A 25 7.43 11.03 1.55
CA ARG A 25 7.91 12.29 2.13
C ARG A 25 7.83 13.44 1.15
N PHE A 26 8.23 13.22 -0.10
CA PHE A 26 8.11 14.20 -1.16
C PHE A 26 6.64 14.60 -1.38
N LEU A 27 5.74 13.62 -1.54
CA LEU A 27 4.31 13.84 -1.72
C LEU A 27 3.69 14.57 -0.53
N LYS A 28 4.07 14.23 0.70
CA LYS A 28 3.66 14.94 1.90
C LYS A 28 4.08 16.41 1.86
N ALA A 29 5.31 16.71 1.45
CA ALA A 29 5.79 18.09 1.34
C ALA A 29 5.05 18.89 0.25
N LYS A 30 4.50 18.22 -0.76
CA LYS A 30 3.75 18.84 -1.88
C LYS A 30 2.26 18.99 -1.62
N THR A 31 1.65 18.04 -0.94
CA THR A 31 0.19 17.94 -0.76
C THR A 31 -0.27 18.25 0.66
N GLY A 32 0.63 18.22 1.64
CA GLY A 32 0.30 18.29 3.07
C GLY A 32 -0.25 16.99 3.67
N LEU A 33 -0.55 15.98 2.85
CA LEU A 33 -1.10 14.71 3.32
C LEU A 33 -0.04 13.84 4.00
N THR A 34 -0.41 13.17 5.07
CA THR A 34 0.48 12.28 5.81
C THR A 34 0.79 10.99 5.04
N SER A 35 1.94 10.38 5.31
CA SER A 35 2.39 9.17 4.59
C SER A 35 1.38 8.02 4.65
N ASN A 36 0.66 7.84 5.75
CA ASN A 36 -0.37 6.81 5.88
C ASN A 36 -1.58 7.07 4.95
N ILE A 37 -2.03 8.31 4.81
CA ILE A 37 -3.11 8.66 3.86
C ILE A 37 -2.64 8.47 2.42
N LEU A 38 -1.44 8.92 2.10
CA LEU A 38 -0.85 8.73 0.77
C LEU A 38 -0.64 7.25 0.43
N SER A 39 -0.24 6.42 1.39
CA SER A 39 -0.14 4.97 1.21
C SER A 39 -1.51 4.32 0.95
N ARG A 40 -2.57 4.76 1.65
CA ARG A 40 -3.94 4.30 1.40
C ARG A 40 -4.39 4.62 -0.02
N ILE A 41 -4.14 5.85 -0.50
CA ILE A 41 -4.41 6.26 -1.88
C ILE A 41 -3.61 5.39 -2.86
N ALA A 42 -2.31 5.18 -2.60
CA ALA A 42 -1.44 4.34 -3.42
C ALA A 42 -1.96 2.90 -3.56
N ILE A 43 -2.44 2.30 -2.45
CA ILE A 43 -3.03 0.95 -2.46
C ILE A 43 -4.32 0.93 -3.29
N MET A 44 -5.22 1.88 -3.07
CA MET A 44 -6.47 1.95 -3.83
C MET A 44 -6.23 2.19 -5.32
N LEU A 45 -5.22 2.99 -5.67
CA LEU A 45 -4.79 3.19 -7.04
C LEU A 45 -4.29 1.89 -7.68
N ALA A 46 -3.45 1.14 -6.97
CA ALA A 46 -2.94 -0.16 -7.44
C ALA A 46 -4.07 -1.18 -7.65
N ILE A 47 -5.03 -1.25 -6.71
CA ILE A 47 -6.21 -2.13 -6.83
C ILE A 47 -7.05 -1.72 -8.06
N ARG A 48 -7.35 -0.43 -8.22
CA ARG A 48 -8.19 0.09 -9.30
C ARG A 48 -7.60 -0.20 -10.68
N GLU A 49 -6.29 -0.06 -10.84
CA GLU A 49 -5.63 -0.29 -12.13
C GLU A 49 -5.40 -1.77 -12.42
N GLY A 50 -5.38 -2.63 -11.40
CA GLY A 50 -5.28 -4.08 -11.58
C GLY A 50 -3.96 -4.55 -12.21
N GLY A 51 -2.90 -3.74 -12.13
CA GLY A 51 -1.60 -4.00 -12.73
C GLY A 51 -0.86 -5.16 -12.08
N ASP A 52 0.04 -5.80 -12.82
CA ASP A 52 0.84 -6.90 -12.30
C ASP A 52 1.83 -6.41 -11.22
N LEU A 53 1.81 -7.08 -10.06
CA LEU A 53 2.72 -6.82 -8.94
C LEU A 53 4.01 -7.64 -9.03
N SER A 54 4.16 -8.55 -10.00
CA SER A 54 5.33 -9.41 -10.19
C SER A 54 6.65 -8.65 -10.33
N ASN A 55 6.61 -7.42 -10.85
CA ASN A 55 7.79 -6.55 -11.01
C ASN A 55 7.98 -5.53 -9.87
N ALA A 56 7.05 -5.49 -8.91
CA ALA A 56 7.19 -4.66 -7.71
C ALA A 56 8.10 -5.37 -6.70
N GLY A 57 9.35 -5.61 -7.12
CA GLY A 57 10.35 -6.19 -6.25
C GLY A 57 10.51 -5.33 -5.01
N VAL A 58 10.41 -5.96 -3.83
CA VAL A 58 10.58 -5.31 -2.53
C VAL A 58 11.89 -4.53 -2.55
N GLY A 59 11.81 -3.20 -2.67
CA GLY A 59 13.00 -2.36 -2.78
C GLY A 59 13.88 -2.43 -1.53
N ASN A 60 15.01 -1.71 -1.52
CA ASN A 60 15.87 -1.66 -0.34
C ASN A 60 15.06 -1.21 0.91
N MET A 61 14.93 -2.13 1.87
CA MET A 61 14.20 -1.91 3.12
C MET A 61 15.03 -1.14 4.16
N GLU A 62 16.35 -1.06 4.00
CA GLU A 62 17.21 -0.30 4.89
C GLU A 62 16.93 1.21 4.76
N GLY A 63 16.67 1.87 5.90
CA GLY A 63 16.24 3.28 5.92
C GLY A 63 14.78 3.52 5.52
N GLY A 64 14.03 2.45 5.25
CA GLY A 64 12.59 2.48 5.03
C GLY A 64 11.80 2.74 6.32
N GLN A 65 10.66 3.41 6.20
CA GLN A 65 9.76 3.67 7.32
C GLN A 65 8.97 2.40 7.67
N GLU A 66 8.89 2.11 8.97
CA GLU A 66 7.98 1.11 9.52
C GLU A 66 6.78 1.80 10.18
N LEU A 67 5.59 1.26 9.93
CA LEU A 67 4.33 1.75 10.47
C LEU A 67 3.57 0.59 11.11
N ASN A 68 2.88 0.85 12.22
CA ASN A 68 1.91 -0.10 12.74
C ASN A 68 0.62 -0.07 11.90
N ASP A 69 -0.08 -1.19 11.86
CA ASP A 69 -1.35 -1.39 11.15
C ASP A 69 -2.41 -0.33 11.51
N THR A 70 -2.50 0.06 12.78
CA THR A 70 -3.48 0.99 13.30
C THR A 70 -3.22 2.40 12.76
N THR A 71 -1.97 2.84 12.68
CA THR A 71 -1.62 4.13 12.03
C THR A 71 -1.79 4.02 10.52
N PHE A 72 -1.41 2.88 9.95
CA PHE A 72 -1.41 2.66 8.52
C PHE A 72 -2.83 2.67 7.95
N PHE A 73 -3.74 1.85 8.49
CA PHE A 73 -5.11 1.67 7.98
C PHE A 73 -6.20 2.32 8.84
N GLY A 74 -5.94 2.55 10.12
CA GLY A 74 -6.94 3.13 11.03
C GLY A 74 -8.18 2.24 11.15
N GLU A 75 -9.34 2.87 11.21
CA GLU A 75 -10.64 2.18 11.30
C GLU A 75 -11.00 1.36 10.04
N HIS A 76 -10.30 1.58 8.92
CA HIS A 76 -10.60 0.91 7.66
C HIS A 76 -9.82 -0.40 7.46
N ILE A 77 -9.10 -0.89 8.47
CA ILE A 77 -8.23 -2.08 8.34
C ILE A 77 -8.96 -3.29 7.75
N TYR A 78 -10.19 -3.56 8.16
CA TYR A 78 -11.00 -4.67 7.65
C TYR A 78 -11.37 -4.51 6.17
N LEU A 79 -11.63 -3.28 5.71
CA LEU A 79 -11.90 -3.02 4.30
C LEU A 79 -10.67 -3.33 3.45
N TYR A 80 -9.50 -2.86 3.87
CA TYR A 80 -8.24 -3.14 3.17
C TYR A 80 -7.90 -4.63 3.19
N ASP A 81 -8.13 -5.30 4.31
CA ASP A 81 -7.90 -6.73 4.45
C ASP A 81 -8.70 -7.53 3.41
N ILE A 82 -10.00 -7.25 3.29
CA ILE A 82 -10.87 -7.89 2.30
C ILE A 82 -10.42 -7.58 0.87
N LEU A 83 -10.17 -6.31 0.56
CA LEU A 83 -9.79 -5.89 -0.80
C LEU A 83 -8.45 -6.48 -1.25
N ILE A 84 -7.46 -6.52 -0.35
CA ILE A 84 -6.13 -7.07 -0.66
C ILE A 84 -6.22 -8.58 -0.81
N ASN A 85 -6.94 -9.29 0.06
CA ASN A 85 -7.14 -10.73 -0.08
C ASN A 85 -7.86 -11.08 -1.38
N GLN A 86 -8.91 -10.33 -1.74
CA GLN A 86 -9.61 -10.51 -3.01
C GLN A 86 -8.67 -10.26 -4.20
N TYR A 87 -7.83 -9.23 -4.14
CA TYR A 87 -6.85 -8.93 -5.18
C TYR A 87 -5.83 -10.06 -5.36
N ILE A 88 -5.28 -10.58 -4.26
CA ILE A 88 -4.33 -11.71 -4.26
C ILE A 88 -4.98 -12.93 -4.91
N HIS A 89 -6.22 -13.24 -4.52
CA HIS A 89 -6.99 -14.36 -5.06
C HIS A 89 -7.22 -14.21 -6.58
N ASP A 90 -7.75 -13.06 -7.01
CA ASP A 90 -8.13 -12.84 -8.42
C ASP A 90 -6.93 -12.78 -9.35
N LYS A 91 -5.78 -12.28 -8.85
CA LYS A 91 -4.53 -12.20 -9.61
C LYS A 91 -3.63 -13.42 -9.42
N GLN A 92 -4.03 -14.39 -8.60
CA GLN A 92 -3.27 -15.59 -8.29
C GLN A 92 -1.83 -15.27 -7.84
N LEU A 93 -1.67 -14.27 -6.98
CA LEU A 93 -0.36 -13.83 -6.52
C LEU A 93 0.23 -14.83 -5.53
N ASP A 94 1.49 -15.19 -5.72
CA ASP A 94 2.30 -15.95 -4.76
C ASP A 94 3.05 -14.99 -3.81
N LEU A 95 2.31 -14.07 -3.20
CA LEU A 95 2.83 -13.08 -2.25
C LEU A 95 2.01 -13.13 -0.96
N SER A 96 2.67 -12.95 0.18
CA SER A 96 1.94 -12.70 1.44
C SER A 96 1.18 -11.37 1.37
N ILE A 97 0.20 -11.19 2.26
CA ILE A 97 -0.52 -9.90 2.40
C ILE A 97 0.46 -8.75 2.65
N GLY A 98 1.46 -8.96 3.51
CA GLY A 98 2.46 -7.94 3.83
C GLY A 98 3.29 -7.52 2.60
N GLU A 99 3.77 -8.50 1.83
CA GLU A 99 4.50 -8.24 0.58
C GLU A 99 3.62 -7.55 -0.45
N THR A 100 2.36 -7.99 -0.57
CA THR A 100 1.38 -7.39 -1.46
C THR A 100 1.11 -5.92 -1.10
N ILE A 101 0.97 -5.59 0.19
CA ILE A 101 0.81 -4.21 0.65
C ILE A 101 2.03 -3.37 0.24
N VAL A 102 3.24 -3.86 0.49
CA VAL A 102 4.47 -3.13 0.13
C VAL A 102 4.54 -2.90 -1.38
N ALA A 103 4.26 -3.93 -2.18
CA ALA A 103 4.23 -3.84 -3.64
C ALA A 103 3.18 -2.84 -4.14
N MET A 104 1.95 -2.89 -3.62
CA MET A 104 0.88 -1.95 -3.97
C MET A 104 1.26 -0.51 -3.64
N VAL A 105 1.87 -0.27 -2.47
CA VAL A 105 2.36 1.06 -2.10
C VAL A 105 3.44 1.51 -3.07
N GLU A 106 4.41 0.66 -3.41
CA GLU A 106 5.49 1.01 -4.35
C GLU A 106 4.97 1.40 -5.74
N VAL A 107 4.05 0.62 -6.28
CA VAL A 107 3.42 0.90 -7.59
C VAL A 107 2.61 2.19 -7.53
N GLY A 108 1.77 2.36 -6.50
CA GLY A 108 0.94 3.54 -6.36
C GLY A 108 1.75 4.82 -6.18
N VAL A 109 2.75 4.84 -5.29
CA VAL A 109 3.60 6.03 -5.09
C VAL A 109 4.50 6.32 -6.29
N PHE A 110 4.84 5.31 -7.08
CA PHE A 110 5.53 5.52 -8.34
C PHE A 110 4.65 6.34 -9.30
N LYS A 111 3.39 5.94 -9.46
CA LYS A 111 2.40 6.60 -10.32
C LYS A 111 2.07 8.00 -9.83
N MET A 112 1.94 8.19 -8.53
CA MET A 112 1.74 9.51 -7.91
C MET A 112 2.97 10.43 -8.03
N GLY A 113 4.12 9.95 -8.51
CA GLY A 113 5.38 10.71 -8.49
C GLY A 113 5.39 12.02 -9.29
N HIS A 114 4.41 12.26 -10.14
CA HIS A 114 4.24 13.51 -10.89
C HIS A 114 3.51 14.60 -10.08
N ILE A 115 2.84 14.24 -8.98
CA ILE A 115 2.03 15.16 -8.18
C ILE A 115 2.89 16.24 -7.50
N ARG A 116 2.44 17.49 -7.56
CA ARG A 116 3.12 18.69 -7.05
C ARG A 116 2.25 19.53 -6.10
N GLN A 117 0.94 19.32 -6.09
CA GLN A 117 -0.02 20.00 -5.21
C GLN A 117 -1.21 19.10 -4.88
N LEU A 118 -2.01 19.48 -3.89
CA LEU A 118 -3.09 18.64 -3.35
C LEU A 118 -4.18 18.35 -4.40
N GLU A 119 -4.51 19.33 -5.22
CA GLU A 119 -5.61 19.24 -6.18
C GLU A 119 -5.35 18.18 -7.27
N GLU A 120 -4.10 17.99 -7.68
CA GLU A 120 -3.71 17.00 -8.69
C GLU A 120 -4.00 15.54 -8.25
N LEU A 121 -4.28 15.29 -6.96
CA LEU A 121 -4.73 13.98 -6.51
C LEU A 121 -6.13 13.63 -7.02
N SER A 122 -6.97 14.61 -7.37
CA SER A 122 -8.30 14.33 -7.95
C SER A 122 -8.23 13.80 -9.37
N ASP A 123 -7.11 14.03 -10.05
CA ASP A 123 -6.87 13.65 -11.44
C ASP A 123 -6.24 12.26 -11.58
N LEU A 124 -6.00 11.59 -10.44
CA LEU A 124 -5.43 10.25 -10.39
C LEU A 124 -6.32 9.19 -11.01
#